data_AF-A0A7Y2KZM5-F1
#
_entry.id   AF-A0A7Y2KZM5-F1
#
_cell.length_a   1.000
_cell.length_b   1.000
_cell.length_c   1.000
_cell.angle_alpha   90.00
_cell.angle_beta   90.00
_cell.angle_gamma   90.00
#
_symmetry.space_group_name_H-M   'P 1'
#
loop_
_entity.id
_entity.type
_entity.pdbx_description
1 polymer ?
#
loop_
_entity_poly.entity_id
_entity_poly.type
_entity_poly.pdbx_seq_one_letter_code
_entity_poly.pdbx_strand_id
1 'polypeptide(L)'
;MASLINIGMSGLNASQGALATVGNNIANANTSGYSRQQIVQGSAGSQQVGGVFIGTGTTLADVRRVYNSYLDAQLQTTTSLNGDAQAYLDQIGSVDKLLSDKSTG
;
A
#
# COMPACT_ATOMS: atom_id res chain seq x y z
N MET A 1 2.48 30.90 27.05
CA MET A 1 2.13 29.53 27.52
C MET A 1 1.11 28.81 26.65
N ALA A 2 0.22 29.51 25.92
CA ALA A 2 -0.73 28.89 24.99
C ALA A 2 -0.06 27.99 23.92
N SER A 3 1.17 28.30 23.51
CA SER A 3 1.89 27.54 22.48
C SER A 3 2.24 26.11 22.89
N LEU A 4 2.59 25.86 24.16
CA LEU A 4 2.96 24.51 24.61
C LEU A 4 1.73 23.58 24.74
N ILE A 5 0.61 24.12 25.21
CA ILE A 5 -0.66 23.38 25.28
C ILE A 5 -1.13 23.01 23.87
N ASN A 6 -1.01 23.93 22.91
CA ASN A 6 -1.33 23.65 21.50
C ASN A 6 -0.43 22.56 20.90
N ILE A 7 0.88 22.58 21.20
CA ILE A 7 1.81 21.52 20.77
C ILE A 7 1.40 20.17 21.38
N GLY A 8 1.13 20.12 22.68
CA GLY A 8 0.67 18.90 23.35
C GLY A 8 -0.65 18.37 22.77
N MET A 9 -1.60 19.26 22.51
CA MET A 9 -2.88 18.93 21.88
C MET A 9 -2.70 18.39 20.45
N SER A 10 -1.76 18.94 19.68
CA SER A 10 -1.43 18.44 18.35
C SER A 10 -0.87 17.00 18.39
N GLY A 11 -0.02 16.70 19.37
CA GLY A 11 0.51 15.35 19.60
C GLY A 11 -0.55 14.35 20.03
N LEU A 12 -1.48 14.75 20.91
CA LEU A 12 -2.62 13.92 21.30
C LEU A 12 -3.56 13.64 20.12
N ASN A 13 -3.88 14.65 19.31
CA ASN A 13 -4.71 14.47 18.12
C ASN A 13 -4.06 13.52 17.10
N ALA A 14 -2.75 13.68 16.86
CA ALA A 14 -2.00 12.77 15.99
C ALA A 14 -2.03 11.32 16.54
N SER A 15 -1.85 11.15 17.85
CA SER A 15 -1.90 9.85 18.51
C SER A 15 -3.28 9.21 18.46
N GLN A 16 -4.34 10.01 18.62
CA GLN A 16 -5.73 9.53 18.51
C GLN A 16 -6.03 9.01 17.09
N GLY A 17 -5.59 9.73 16.06
CA GLY A 17 -5.69 9.26 14.67
C GLY A 17 -4.88 7.99 14.44
N ALA A 18 -3.66 7.91 14.99
CA ALA A 18 -2.83 6.70 14.96
C ALA A 18 -3.55 5.48 15.53
N LEU A 19 -4.16 5.63 16.71
CA LEU A 19 -4.93 4.57 17.36
C LEU A 19 -6.17 4.17 16.55
N ALA A 20 -6.86 5.13 15.93
CA ALA A 20 -8.01 4.84 15.06
C ALA A 20 -7.60 3.98 13.85
N THR A 21 -6.47 4.27 13.21
CA THR A 21 -5.95 3.45 12.11
C THR A 21 -5.50 2.07 12.59
N VAL A 22 -4.87 1.98 13.76
CA VAL A 22 -4.53 0.68 14.37
C VAL A 22 -5.80 -0.14 14.63
N GLY A 23 -6.86 0.48 15.17
CA GLY A 23 -8.15 -0.18 15.38
C GLY A 23 -8.76 -0.69 14.07
N ASN A 24 -8.76 0.13 13.02
CA ASN A 24 -9.23 -0.29 11.69
C ASN A 24 -8.40 -1.45 11.12
N ASN A 25 -7.07 -1.41 11.27
CA ASN A 25 -6.19 -2.49 10.82
C ASN A 25 -6.47 -3.81 11.55
N ILE A 26 -6.67 -3.76 12.87
CA ILE A 26 -6.98 -4.94 13.68
C ILE A 26 -8.35 -5.50 13.29
N ALA A 27 -9.36 -4.65 13.17
CA ALA A 27 -10.72 -5.06 12.80
C ALA A 27 -10.79 -5.74 11.42
N ASN A 28 -9.94 -5.31 10.48
CA ASN A 28 -9.90 -5.84 9.12
C ASN A 28 -8.75 -6.81 8.87
N ALA A 29 -8.05 -7.27 9.92
CA ALA A 29 -6.86 -8.12 9.77
C ALA A 29 -7.14 -9.44 9.03
N ASN A 30 -8.37 -9.95 9.12
CA ASN A 30 -8.81 -11.19 8.48
C ASN A 30 -9.68 -10.97 7.23
N THR A 31 -9.85 -9.72 6.78
CA THR A 31 -10.63 -9.40 5.59
C THR A 31 -9.78 -9.62 4.34
N SER A 32 -10.19 -10.53 3.47
CA SER A 32 -9.49 -10.80 2.21
C SER A 32 -9.38 -9.51 1.36
N GLY A 33 -8.19 -9.26 0.81
CA GLY A 33 -7.90 -8.05 0.02
C GLY A 33 -7.70 -6.77 0.84
N TYR A 34 -7.80 -6.81 2.16
CA TYR A 34 -7.48 -5.65 3.00
C TYR A 34 -5.97 -5.37 2.99
N SER A 35 -5.59 -4.12 2.73
CA SER A 35 -4.21 -3.66 2.90
C SER A 35 -4.13 -2.80 4.15
N ARG A 36 -3.19 -3.12 5.03
CA ARG A 36 -2.91 -2.36 6.25
C ARG A 36 -2.66 -0.90 5.90
N GLN A 37 -3.24 0.02 6.65
CA GLN A 37 -2.98 1.45 6.58
C GLN A 37 -1.91 1.84 7.60
N GLN A 38 -0.97 2.69 7.20
CA GLN A 38 0.07 3.24 8.07
C GLN A 38 0.01 4.75 8.02
N ILE A 39 -0.04 5.36 9.21
CA ILE A 39 0.00 6.80 9.37
C ILE A 39 1.45 7.30 9.30
N VAL A 40 1.62 8.44 8.65
CA VAL A 40 2.87 9.21 8.61
C VAL A 40 2.65 10.47 9.42
N GLN A 41 3.39 10.59 10.52
CA GLN A 41 3.37 11.79 11.35
C GLN A 41 4.48 12.74 10.89
N GLY A 42 4.13 14.01 10.72
CA GLY A 42 5.04 15.08 10.30
C GLY A 42 5.11 16.20 11.31
N SER A 43 6.20 16.98 11.26
CA SER A 43 6.29 18.25 11.98
C SER A 43 5.34 19.26 11.35
N ALA A 44 4.55 19.95 12.17
CA ALA A 44 3.78 21.10 11.73
C ALA A 44 4.72 22.29 11.49
N GLY A 45 4.42 23.12 10.49
CA GLY A 45 5.29 24.23 10.06
C GLY A 45 5.71 25.16 11.20
N SER A 46 6.91 25.73 11.11
CA SER A 46 7.39 26.68 12.12
C SER A 46 6.87 28.10 11.85
N GLN A 47 6.65 28.85 12.93
CA GLN A 47 6.33 30.28 12.87
C GLN A 47 7.59 31.08 13.16
N GLN A 48 7.89 32.09 12.34
CA GLN A 48 9.02 32.97 12.56
C GLN A 48 8.58 34.18 13.40
N VAL A 49 9.23 34.39 14.54
CA VAL A 49 9.00 35.55 15.41
C VAL A 49 10.35 36.15 15.77
N GLY A 50 10.59 37.39 15.35
CA GLY A 50 11.81 38.12 15.72
C GLY A 50 13.12 37.44 15.29
N GLY A 51 13.14 36.75 14.15
CA GLY A 51 14.31 36.02 13.64
C GLY A 51 14.50 34.61 14.19
N VAL A 52 13.63 34.15 15.10
CA VAL A 52 13.64 32.78 15.65
C VAL A 52 12.48 31.96 15.09
N PHE A 53 12.73 30.68 14.80
CA PHE A 53 11.70 29.73 14.36
C PHE A 53 11.14 28.95 15.56
N ILE A 54 9.82 29.01 15.74
CA ILE A 54 9.09 28.29 16.78
C ILE A 54 8.27 27.18 16.12
N GLY A 55 8.54 25.92 16.47
CA GLY A 55 7.76 24.78 15.99
C GLY A 55 6.33 24.81 16.56
N THR A 56 5.35 24.49 15.72
CA THR A 56 3.92 24.51 16.11
C THR A 56 3.37 23.14 16.51
N GLY A 57 4.23 22.11 16.55
CA GLY A 57 3.89 20.76 16.97
C GLY A 57 3.92 19.78 15.82
N THR A 58 2.93 18.90 15.75
CA THR A 58 2.90 17.77 14.81
C THR A 58 1.50 17.55 14.23
N THR A 59 1.44 17.02 13.01
CA THR A 59 0.19 16.67 12.33
C THR A 59 0.33 15.32 11.63
N LEU A 60 -0.79 14.73 11.24
CA LEU A 60 -0.81 13.60 10.34
C LEU A 60 -0.56 14.10 8.93
N ALA A 61 0.57 13.73 8.35
CA ALA A 61 0.98 14.15 7.02
C ALA A 61 0.31 13.30 5.94
N ASP A 62 0.16 11.99 6.19
CA ASP A 62 -0.38 11.06 5.20
C ASP A 62 -0.86 9.75 5.84
N VAL A 63 -1.74 9.03 5.14
CA VAL A 63 -2.13 7.64 5.44
C VAL A 63 -1.82 6.78 4.22
N ARG A 64 -0.70 6.06 4.27
CA ARG A 64 -0.27 5.19 3.19
C ARG A 64 -0.77 3.75 3.39
N ARG A 65 -1.03 3.03 2.31
CA ARG A 65 -1.30 1.59 2.37
C ARG A 65 0.02 0.83 2.36
N VAL A 66 0.22 -0.05 3.34
CA VAL A 66 1.31 -1.01 3.37
C VAL A 66 0.86 -2.21 2.56
N TYR A 67 1.23 -2.22 1.29
CA TYR A 67 1.24 -3.41 0.45
C TYR A 67 2.69 -3.73 0.10
N ASN A 68 3.00 -5.01 -0.04
CA ASN A 68 4.34 -5.43 -0.41
C ASN A 68 4.46 -5.35 -1.94
N SER A 69 4.98 -4.22 -2.44
CA SER A 69 5.17 -3.98 -3.87
C SER A 69 6.03 -5.04 -4.55
N TYR A 70 6.96 -5.67 -3.83
CA TYR A 70 7.76 -6.77 -4.35
C TYR A 70 6.92 -8.04 -4.56
N LEU A 71 6.06 -8.40 -3.61
CA LEU A 71 5.13 -9.53 -3.78
C LEU A 71 4.13 -9.29 -4.91
N ASP A 72 3.68 -8.04 -5.07
CA ASP A 72 2.76 -7.66 -6.16
C ASP A 72 3.44 -7.77 -7.53
N ALA A 73 4.67 -7.25 -7.65
CA ALA A 73 5.48 -7.40 -8.86
C ALA A 73 5.79 -8.87 -9.18
N GLN A 74 6.06 -9.68 -8.14
CA GLN A 74 6.31 -11.12 -8.30
C GLN A 74 5.05 -11.87 -8.75
N LEU A 75 3.88 -11.53 -8.18
CA LEU A 75 2.61 -12.09 -8.60
C LEU A 75 2.34 -11.75 -10.07
N GLN A 76 2.46 -10.48 -10.45
CA GLN A 76 2.25 -10.02 -11.82
C GLN A 76 3.18 -10.74 -12.82
N THR A 77 4.47 -10.86 -12.48
CA THR A 77 5.46 -11.57 -13.31
C THR A 77 5.09 -13.04 -13.47
N THR A 78 4.74 -13.71 -12.37
CA THR A 78 4.40 -15.14 -12.37
C THR A 78 3.12 -15.40 -13.17
N THR A 79 2.11 -14.53 -13.03
CA THR A 79 0.87 -14.60 -13.81
C THR A 79 1.13 -14.40 -15.30
N SER A 80 1.99 -13.46 -15.68
CA SER A 80 2.38 -13.25 -17.08
C SER A 80 3.04 -14.50 -17.67
N LEU A 81 4.04 -15.05 -16.97
CA LEU A 81 4.76 -16.26 -17.41
C LEU A 81 3.83 -17.48 -17.53
N ASN A 82 2.88 -17.61 -16.61
CA ASN A 82 1.88 -18.68 -16.67
C ASN A 82 0.95 -18.51 -17.89
N GLY A 83 0.51 -17.29 -18.17
CA GLY A 83 -0.30 -16.97 -19.35
C GLY A 83 0.45 -17.26 -20.65
N ASP A 84 1.73 -16.89 -20.74
CA ASP A 84 2.58 -17.19 -21.90
C ASP A 84 2.74 -18.70 -22.11
N ALA A 85 2.99 -19.45 -21.03
CA ALA A 85 3.11 -20.90 -21.08
C ALA A 85 1.80 -21.58 -21.50
N GLN A 86 0.65 -21.08 -21.03
CA GLN A 86 -0.66 -21.61 -21.39
C GLN A 86 -0.98 -21.32 -22.87
N ALA A 87 -0.73 -20.10 -23.35
CA ALA A 87 -0.91 -19.74 -24.75
C ALA A 87 -0.04 -20.60 -25.67
N TYR A 88 1.20 -20.86 -25.27
CA TYR A 88 2.11 -21.74 -26.00
C TYR A 88 1.59 -23.19 -26.06
N LEU A 89 1.11 -23.73 -24.92
CA LEU A 89 0.50 -25.06 -24.87
C LEU A 89 -0.73 -25.16 -25.77
N ASP A 90 -1.59 -24.15 -25.77
CA ASP A 90 -2.79 -24.12 -26.61
C ASP A 90 -2.43 -24.08 -28.10
N GLN A 91 -1.38 -23.33 -28.47
CA GLN A 91 -0.86 -23.26 -29.84
C GLN A 91 -0.30 -24.62 -30.30
N ILE A 92 0.53 -25.26 -29.47
CA ILE A 92 1.10 -26.59 -29.79
C ILE A 92 0.01 -27.65 -29.84
N GLY A 93 -0.93 -27.65 -28.91
CA GLY A 93 -2.04 -28.60 -28.92
C GLY A 93 -2.90 -28.48 -30.18
N SER A 94 -3.04 -27.27 -30.72
CA SER A 94 -3.72 -27.06 -32.01
C SER A 94 -2.91 -27.60 -33.19
N VAL A 95 -1.58 -27.41 -33.18
CA VAL A 95 -0.67 -27.94 -34.21
C VAL A 95 -0.62 -29.47 -34.16
N ASP A 96 -0.50 -30.07 -32.98
CA ASP A 96 -0.49 -31.51 -32.76
C ASP A 96 -1.80 -32.15 -33.24
N LYS A 97 -2.96 -31.54 -32.94
CA LYS A 97 -4.25 -31.99 -33.47
C LYS A 97 -4.30 -31.98 -35.00
N LEU A 98 -3.77 -30.94 -35.65
CA LEU A 98 -3.72 -30.87 -37.12
C LEU A 98 -2.80 -31.94 -37.73
N LEU A 99 -1.66 -32.22 -37.09
CA LEU A 99 -0.71 -33.25 -37.52
C LEU A 99 -1.21 -34.68 -37.24
N SER A 100 -1.99 -34.87 -36.19
CA SER A 100 -2.54 -36.16 -35.76
C SER A 100 -3.87 -36.52 -36.42
N ASP A 101 -4.46 -35.59 -37.19
CA ASP A 101 -5.70 -35.83 -37.91
C ASP A 101 -5.50 -36.82 -39.06
N LYS A 102 -6.27 -37.92 -39.02
CA LYS A 102 -6.16 -39.09 -39.90
C LYS A 102 -6.60 -38.83 -41.35
N SER A 103 -6.92 -37.58 -41.72
CA SER A 103 -7.22 -37.21 -43.11
C SER A 103 -5.97 -36.97 -43.98
N THR A 104 -4.76 -37.01 -43.41
CA THR A 104 -3.49 -36.78 -44.14
C THR A 104 -2.66 -38.04 -44.41
N GLY A 105 -3.22 -39.24 -44.20
CA GLY A 105 -2.61 -40.52 -44.56
C GLY A 105 -3.50 -41.36 -45.48
#